data_AF-A0A8T2R7M1-F1
#
_entry.id   AF-A0A8T2R7M1-F1
#
_cell.length_a   1.000
_cell.length_b   1.000
_cell.length_c   1.000
_cell.angle_alpha   90.00
_cell.angle_beta   90.00
_cell.angle_gamma   90.00
#
_symmetry.space_group_name_H-M   'P 1'
#
loop_
_entity.id
_entity.type
_entity.pdbx_description
1 polymer ?
#
loop_
_entity_poly.entity_id
_entity_poly.type
_entity_poly.pdbx_seq_one_letter_code
_entity_poly.pdbx_strand_id
1 'polypeptide(L)'
;MALPHSLSSASLAAGDTVEYLASPGLIRSRYPRPRSKFRFLRRAVIRAQQLQTASPAERFDVSNSCVQPVFRSIPNASEKHTGGDRIKVLFLSESNMCRSVYAEAIFKKLVKDKEVQDVIECTSKGTRDYNTGDKPDGNVLEVAKDLGLDIKDHSATVFKCERDVVLYDLLLVMDKFTASDVLKDVTIYETIDKNTKYCWKVRRLGEFCLDRKIEDIDDPLYGNTGGEEEMVELHRVALDIYDSCNGLVSFLSDILTNLEDKENLKEVLAHKMGSMTPTEWVRPPMLSK
;
A
#
# COMPACT_ATOMS: atom_id res chain seq x y z
N MET A 1 -24.38 41.27 38.96
CA MET A 1 -25.78 41.77 38.97
C MET A 1 -26.33 41.50 37.57
N ALA A 2 -26.90 40.33 37.34
CA ALA A 2 -28.31 39.98 37.55
C ALA A 2 -29.18 40.42 36.36
N LEU A 3 -29.70 39.41 35.65
CA LEU A 3 -30.67 39.45 34.54
C LEU A 3 -31.94 40.23 34.88
N PRO A 4 -32.80 40.46 33.87
CA PRO A 4 -34.12 39.85 34.02
C PRO A 4 -34.67 39.18 32.75
N HIS A 5 -35.45 38.14 32.99
CA HIS A 5 -36.35 37.45 32.06
C HIS A 5 -37.66 38.23 31.85
N SER A 6 -38.29 38.05 30.69
CA SER A 6 -39.76 38.04 30.61
C SER A 6 -40.26 37.25 29.38
N LEU A 7 -40.99 36.17 29.66
CA LEU A 7 -41.86 35.44 28.75
C LEU A 7 -43.16 36.23 28.51
N SER A 8 -43.75 36.12 27.31
CA SER A 8 -45.18 36.38 27.09
C SER A 8 -45.71 35.52 25.94
N SER A 9 -46.89 34.97 26.17
CA SER A 9 -47.64 33.96 25.43
C SER A 9 -48.79 34.56 24.60
N ALA A 10 -49.21 33.86 23.54
CA ALA A 10 -50.53 33.92 22.86
C ALA A 10 -50.63 32.64 21.99
N SER A 11 -51.46 31.60 22.19
CA SER A 11 -52.91 31.39 22.39
C SER A 11 -53.77 31.35 21.11
N LEU A 12 -54.38 30.17 20.86
CA LEU A 12 -55.61 29.83 20.09
C LEU A 12 -55.56 29.98 18.55
N ALA A 13 -56.25 29.19 17.70
CA ALA A 13 -57.13 28.03 17.82
C ALA A 13 -57.42 27.46 16.40
N ALA A 14 -58.00 26.24 16.35
CA ALA A 14 -58.82 25.63 15.26
C ALA A 14 -58.18 25.53 13.86
N GLY A 15 -57.98 24.35 13.27
CA GLY A 15 -58.99 23.32 13.03
C GLY A 15 -59.30 23.34 11.54
N ASP A 16 -58.84 22.34 10.79
CA ASP A 16 -59.61 21.73 9.71
C ASP A 16 -58.90 20.48 9.18
N THR A 17 -59.75 19.48 8.98
CA THR A 17 -59.44 18.14 8.53
C THR A 17 -59.28 18.14 7.01
N VAL A 18 -58.23 17.49 6.50
CA VAL A 18 -58.17 17.13 5.07
C VAL A 18 -57.77 15.68 4.98
N GLU A 19 -58.75 14.87 4.58
CA GLU A 19 -58.61 13.51 4.10
C GLU A 19 -57.56 13.43 2.98
N TYR A 20 -56.65 12.46 3.07
CA TYR A 20 -55.93 11.99 1.89
C TYR A 20 -56.21 10.51 1.68
N LEU A 21 -57.06 10.29 0.67
CA LEU A 21 -57.39 9.00 0.07
C LEU A 21 -56.15 8.24 -0.37
N ALA A 22 -56.14 6.96 -0.03
CA ALA A 22 -55.17 5.97 -0.45
C ALA A 22 -55.18 5.72 -1.97
N SER A 23 -53.99 5.55 -2.56
CA SER A 23 -53.78 4.64 -3.69
C SER A 23 -52.31 4.18 -3.73
N PRO A 24 -52.02 2.90 -4.07
CA PRO A 24 -50.80 2.23 -3.67
C PRO A 24 -49.72 2.33 -4.76
N GLY A 25 -48.72 3.18 -4.52
CA GLY A 25 -47.49 3.27 -5.33
C GLY A 25 -46.41 2.31 -4.82
N LEU A 26 -46.12 1.29 -5.63
CA LEU A 26 -45.25 0.16 -5.35
C LEU A 26 -43.76 0.56 -5.19
N ILE A 27 -43.31 0.93 -3.97
CA ILE A 27 -41.87 1.03 -3.67
C ILE A 27 -41.36 -0.37 -3.31
N ARG A 28 -40.76 -1.06 -4.28
CA ARG A 28 -40.06 -2.34 -4.07
C ARG A 28 -38.79 -2.09 -3.25
N SER A 29 -38.88 -2.36 -1.96
CA SER A 29 -37.72 -2.56 -1.08
C SER A 29 -36.86 -3.71 -1.66
N ARG A 30 -35.61 -3.40 -2.03
CA ARG A 30 -34.60 -4.39 -2.41
C ARG A 30 -33.89 -4.88 -1.15
N TYR A 31 -34.60 -5.60 -0.28
CA TYR A 31 -33.96 -6.52 0.63
C TYR A 31 -33.84 -7.90 -0.04
N PRO A 32 -32.66 -8.54 -0.06
CA PRO A 32 -32.54 -9.89 -0.58
C PRO A 32 -33.42 -10.84 0.26
N ARG A 33 -34.35 -11.54 -0.40
CA ARG A 33 -35.16 -12.58 0.25
C ARG A 33 -34.24 -13.62 0.90
N PRO A 34 -34.50 -14.07 2.14
CA PRO A 34 -33.71 -15.12 2.76
C PRO A 34 -33.84 -16.39 1.91
N ARG A 35 -32.73 -16.82 1.29
CA ARG A 35 -32.65 -18.13 0.63
C ARG A 35 -32.94 -19.20 1.69
N SER A 36 -33.90 -20.07 1.38
CA SER A 36 -34.46 -21.11 2.23
C SER A 36 -33.44 -21.81 3.14
N LYS A 37 -33.54 -21.61 4.46
CA LYS A 37 -32.83 -22.39 5.50
C LYS A 37 -33.07 -23.91 5.40
N PHE A 38 -34.10 -24.33 4.66
CA PHE A 38 -34.49 -25.73 4.46
C PHE A 38 -33.53 -26.57 3.58
N ARG A 39 -32.74 -25.98 2.67
CA ARG A 39 -31.81 -26.77 1.84
C ARG A 39 -30.56 -27.22 2.60
N PHE A 40 -30.13 -26.45 3.59
CA PHE A 40 -28.97 -26.77 4.42
C PHE A 40 -29.25 -27.93 5.37
N LEU A 41 -30.42 -27.92 6.01
CA LEU A 41 -30.84 -28.98 6.94
C LEU A 41 -31.01 -30.33 6.23
N ARG A 42 -31.58 -30.37 5.02
CA ARG A 42 -31.68 -31.64 4.25
C ARG A 42 -30.31 -32.23 3.89
N ARG A 43 -29.33 -31.40 3.51
CA ARG A 43 -27.96 -31.88 3.19
C ARG A 43 -27.21 -32.36 4.44
N ALA A 44 -27.38 -31.68 5.58
CA ALA A 44 -26.75 -32.08 6.84
C ALA A 44 -27.27 -33.43 7.34
N VAL A 45 -28.59 -33.67 7.25
CA VAL A 45 -29.21 -34.95 7.65
C VAL A 45 -28.76 -36.11 6.76
N ILE A 46 -28.70 -35.91 5.43
CA ILE A 46 -28.22 -36.94 4.49
C ILE A 46 -26.74 -37.29 4.76
N ARG A 47 -25.90 -36.28 5.04
CA ARG A 47 -24.47 -36.47 5.32
C ARG A 47 -24.22 -37.17 6.66
N ALA A 48 -25.04 -36.89 7.67
CA ALA A 48 -24.98 -37.57 8.97
C ALA A 48 -25.35 -39.06 8.87
N GLN A 49 -26.33 -39.42 8.04
CA GLN A 49 -26.68 -40.82 7.77
C GLN A 49 -25.57 -41.56 7.00
N GLN A 50 -24.93 -40.92 6.02
CA GLN A 50 -23.83 -41.52 5.26
C GLN A 50 -22.57 -41.80 6.11
N LEU A 51 -22.27 -40.94 7.10
CA LEU A 51 -21.15 -41.15 8.02
C LEU A 51 -21.39 -42.32 8.98
N GLN A 52 -22.65 -42.67 9.27
CA GLN A 52 -22.97 -43.81 10.14
C GLN A 52 -22.77 -45.16 9.45
N THR A 53 -22.89 -45.23 8.13
CA THR A 53 -22.72 -46.48 7.33
C THR A 53 -21.32 -46.68 6.77
N ALA A 54 -20.43 -45.69 6.90
CA ALA A 54 -19.07 -45.74 6.35
C ALA A 54 -18.09 -46.51 7.26
N SER A 55 -17.09 -47.16 6.64
CA SER A 55 -16.03 -47.89 7.35
C SER A 55 -15.14 -46.94 8.17
N PRO A 56 -14.40 -47.42 9.18
CA PRO A 56 -13.58 -46.56 10.06
C PRO A 56 -12.55 -45.69 9.31
N ALA A 57 -12.03 -46.16 8.17
CA ALA A 57 -11.09 -45.41 7.35
C ALA A 57 -11.74 -44.23 6.60
N GLU A 58 -13.01 -44.37 6.19
CA GLU A 58 -13.75 -43.34 5.45
C GLU A 58 -14.30 -42.24 6.37
N ARG A 59 -14.48 -42.52 7.67
CA ARG A 59 -14.89 -41.51 8.67
C ARG A 59 -13.83 -40.44 8.95
N PHE A 60 -12.56 -40.76 8.71
CA PHE A 60 -11.43 -39.86 8.94
C PHE A 60 -10.88 -39.21 7.65
N ASP A 61 -11.53 -39.44 6.51
CA ASP A 61 -11.15 -38.78 5.26
C ASP A 61 -11.57 -37.29 5.27
N VAL A 62 -10.64 -36.46 5.73
CA VAL A 62 -10.78 -35.00 5.77
C VAL A 62 -10.41 -34.32 4.45
N SER A 63 -10.01 -35.07 3.41
CA SER A 63 -9.62 -34.51 2.11
C SER A 63 -10.72 -33.63 1.49
N ASN A 64 -11.99 -34.00 1.70
CA ASN A 64 -13.17 -33.25 1.25
C ASN A 64 -13.64 -32.16 2.23
N SER A 65 -13.01 -32.06 3.41
CA SER A 65 -13.25 -31.01 4.43
C SER A 65 -12.14 -29.97 4.44
N CYS A 66 -11.05 -30.19 3.72
CA CYS A 66 -10.08 -29.16 3.41
C CYS A 66 -10.80 -28.06 2.64
N VAL A 67 -11.00 -26.92 3.29
CA VAL A 67 -11.25 -25.65 2.61
C VAL A 67 -10.06 -25.47 1.69
N GLN A 68 -10.23 -25.82 0.42
CA GLN A 68 -9.30 -25.41 -0.63
C GLN A 68 -9.22 -23.89 -0.49
N PRO A 69 -8.04 -23.29 -0.22
CA PRO A 69 -7.94 -21.85 -0.33
C PRO A 69 -8.40 -21.55 -1.74
N VAL A 70 -9.52 -20.82 -1.85
CA VAL A 70 -9.89 -20.23 -3.12
C VAL A 70 -8.84 -19.16 -3.32
N PHE A 71 -7.68 -19.58 -3.84
CA PHE A 71 -6.84 -18.69 -4.60
C PHE A 71 -7.79 -18.16 -5.66
N ARG A 72 -8.26 -16.93 -5.43
CA ARG A 72 -8.74 -16.11 -6.54
C ARG A 72 -7.69 -16.32 -7.62
N SER A 73 -8.16 -16.76 -8.78
CA SER A 73 -7.37 -16.95 -9.98
C SER A 73 -6.20 -15.99 -9.98
N ILE A 74 -4.97 -16.48 -10.21
CA ILE A 74 -3.72 -15.69 -10.22
C ILE A 74 -4.08 -14.28 -10.69
N PRO A 75 -4.03 -13.26 -9.82
CA PRO A 75 -4.35 -11.92 -10.25
C PRO A 75 -3.36 -11.63 -11.37
N ASN A 76 -3.88 -11.46 -12.58
CA ASN A 76 -3.16 -11.02 -13.77
C ASN A 76 -2.33 -12.06 -14.55
N ALA A 77 -3.00 -13.04 -15.18
CA ALA A 77 -2.52 -13.51 -16.48
C ALA A 77 -2.87 -12.53 -17.64
N SER A 78 -3.78 -11.58 -17.40
CA SER A 78 -4.34 -10.68 -18.41
C SER A 78 -3.96 -9.20 -18.29
N GLU A 79 -3.30 -8.75 -17.21
CA GLU A 79 -2.58 -7.46 -17.23
C GLU A 79 -1.22 -7.68 -17.90
N LYS A 80 -1.25 -8.13 -19.16
CA LYS A 80 -0.10 -7.99 -20.04
C LYS A 80 0.15 -6.50 -20.23
N HIS A 81 1.39 -6.09 -19.96
CA HIS A 81 1.98 -4.77 -20.18
C HIS A 81 1.22 -3.97 -21.25
N THR A 82 0.39 -3.04 -20.80
CA THR A 82 -0.10 -1.97 -21.65
C THR A 82 0.70 -0.72 -21.30
N GLY A 83 1.74 -0.47 -22.10
CA GLY A 83 2.26 0.85 -22.41
C GLY A 83 3.00 1.61 -21.32
N GLY A 84 4.31 1.75 -21.52
CA GLY A 84 5.07 2.91 -21.09
C GLY A 84 6.56 2.61 -21.01
N ASP A 85 7.36 3.32 -21.82
CA ASP A 85 8.83 3.44 -21.69
C ASP A 85 9.27 4.09 -20.37
N ARG A 86 8.38 4.11 -19.37
CA ARG A 86 8.57 4.79 -18.10
C ARG A 86 9.01 3.80 -17.03
N ILE A 87 10.01 4.20 -16.26
CA ILE A 87 10.42 3.55 -15.02
C ILE A 87 9.43 3.93 -13.93
N LYS A 88 8.82 2.92 -13.32
CA LYS A 88 7.88 3.10 -12.22
C LYS A 88 8.56 2.79 -10.89
N VAL A 89 8.67 3.79 -10.03
CA VAL A 89 9.29 3.69 -8.70
C VAL A 89 8.21 3.67 -7.61
N LEU A 90 8.31 2.74 -6.67
CA LEU A 90 7.41 2.65 -5.53
C LEU A 90 8.19 2.86 -4.23
N PHE A 91 7.85 3.90 -3.48
CA PHE A 91 8.39 4.14 -2.14
C PHE A 91 7.52 3.46 -1.07
N LEU A 92 8.16 2.75 -0.14
CA LEU A 92 7.53 1.92 0.87
C LEU A 92 8.02 2.29 2.26
N SER A 93 7.09 2.66 3.14
CA SER A 93 7.32 2.76 4.58
C SER A 93 6.24 1.96 5.32
N GLU A 94 6.29 1.88 6.64
CA GLU A 94 5.32 1.07 7.39
C GLU A 94 3.87 1.58 7.24
N SER A 95 3.63 2.85 7.57
CA SER A 95 2.29 3.46 7.65
C SER A 95 1.88 4.31 6.44
N ASN A 96 2.83 4.69 5.58
CA ASN A 96 2.63 5.66 4.47
C ASN A 96 2.07 7.03 4.87
N MET A 97 2.50 7.50 6.04
CA MET A 97 2.07 8.79 6.60
C MET A 97 3.21 9.81 6.72
N CYS A 98 4.47 9.39 6.58
CA CYS A 98 5.63 10.26 6.75
C CYS A 98 6.73 9.96 5.72
N ARG A 99 7.63 9.01 6.00
CA ARG A 99 8.86 8.76 5.21
C ARG A 99 8.63 8.54 3.71
N SER A 100 7.75 7.60 3.35
CA SER A 100 7.44 7.33 1.94
C SER A 100 6.70 8.47 1.25
N VAL A 101 5.94 9.28 1.99
CA VAL A 101 5.23 10.46 1.48
C VAL A 101 6.23 11.57 1.15
N TYR A 102 7.20 11.83 2.05
CA TYR A 102 8.32 12.72 1.76
C TYR A 102 9.11 12.24 0.54
N ALA A 103 9.46 10.95 0.49
CA ALA A 103 10.23 10.40 -0.63
C ALA A 103 9.50 10.59 -1.96
N GLU A 104 8.19 10.35 -2.03
CA GLU A 104 7.41 10.60 -3.23
C GLU A 104 7.42 12.09 -3.64
N ALA A 105 7.15 13.00 -2.70
CA ALA A 105 7.07 14.42 -2.99
C ALA A 105 8.42 15.01 -3.42
N ILE A 106 9.49 14.65 -2.70
CA ILE A 106 10.85 15.07 -3.00
C ILE A 106 11.30 14.51 -4.34
N PHE A 107 11.09 13.22 -4.57
CA PHE A 107 11.50 12.58 -5.82
C PHE A 107 10.75 13.16 -7.02
N LYS A 108 9.44 13.42 -6.92
CA LYS A 108 8.67 14.11 -7.97
C LYS A 108 9.26 15.47 -8.32
N LYS A 109 9.66 16.24 -7.31
CA LYS A 109 10.29 17.55 -7.49
C LYS A 109 11.63 17.40 -8.22
N LEU A 110 12.50 16.51 -7.74
CA LEU A 110 13.82 16.27 -8.34
C LEU A 110 13.75 15.74 -9.79
N VAL A 111 12.81 14.83 -10.06
CA VAL A 111 12.57 14.31 -11.42
C VAL A 111 12.14 15.42 -12.38
N LYS A 112 11.30 16.35 -11.90
CA LYS A 112 10.88 17.51 -12.68
C LYS A 112 12.03 18.50 -12.89
N ASP A 113 12.84 18.74 -11.86
CA ASP A 113 13.98 19.66 -11.92
C ASP A 113 15.07 19.16 -12.88
N LYS A 114 15.19 17.83 -13.07
CA LYS A 114 16.07 17.22 -14.08
C LYS A 114 15.39 16.94 -15.43
N GLU A 115 14.16 17.38 -15.63
CA GLU A 115 13.39 17.23 -16.89
C GLU A 115 13.18 15.78 -17.35
N VAL A 116 13.16 14.81 -16.42
CA VAL A 116 13.01 13.37 -16.72
C VAL A 116 11.63 12.81 -16.33
N GLN A 117 10.65 13.67 -16.06
CA GLN A 117 9.27 13.28 -15.70
C GLN A 117 8.53 12.47 -16.77
N ASP A 118 8.98 12.54 -18.03
CA ASP A 118 8.35 11.82 -19.13
C ASP A 118 8.76 10.35 -19.21
N VAL A 119 9.83 9.98 -18.50
CA VAL A 119 10.41 8.63 -18.45
C VAL A 119 10.44 8.03 -17.06
N ILE A 120 10.19 8.81 -16.00
CA ILE A 120 10.18 8.30 -14.62
C ILE A 120 8.88 8.75 -13.94
N GLU A 121 8.18 7.80 -13.34
CA GLU A 121 7.04 8.07 -12.46
C GLU A 121 7.24 7.40 -11.09
N CYS A 122 6.65 7.98 -10.06
CA CYS A 122 6.71 7.41 -8.72
C CYS A 122 5.40 7.51 -7.95
N THR A 123 5.26 6.62 -6.98
CA THR A 123 4.17 6.59 -6.01
C THR A 123 4.69 6.10 -4.66
N SER A 124 3.93 6.31 -3.58
CA SER A 124 4.22 5.77 -2.25
C SER A 124 3.09 4.89 -1.71
N LYS A 125 3.46 3.89 -0.89
CA LYS A 125 2.55 2.98 -0.21
C LYS A 125 3.07 2.53 1.16
N GLY A 126 2.15 2.03 1.97
CA GLY A 126 2.39 1.48 3.31
C GLY A 126 2.46 -0.03 3.25
N THR A 127 3.35 -0.66 4.02
CA THR A 127 3.36 -2.13 4.15
C THR A 127 2.24 -2.62 5.07
N ARG A 128 1.75 -1.76 5.96
CA ARG A 128 0.61 -2.01 6.84
C ARG A 128 -0.61 -1.21 6.40
N ASP A 129 -1.78 -1.67 6.78
CA ASP A 129 -3.08 -1.07 6.44
C ASP A 129 -3.65 -0.13 7.51
N TYR A 130 -2.90 0.10 8.59
CA TYR A 130 -3.32 0.87 9.76
C TYR A 130 -3.91 2.24 9.43
N ASN A 131 -3.33 2.94 8.44
CA ASN A 131 -3.67 4.31 8.11
C ASN A 131 -4.33 4.45 6.73
N THR A 132 -4.88 3.38 6.17
CA THR A 132 -5.43 3.42 4.80
C THR A 132 -6.53 4.49 4.67
N GLY A 133 -6.33 5.46 3.78
CA GLY A 133 -7.26 6.58 3.59
C GLY A 133 -6.99 7.80 4.47
N ASP A 134 -6.10 7.69 5.45
CA ASP A 134 -5.74 8.79 6.33
C ASP A 134 -4.78 9.77 5.66
N LYS A 135 -4.75 10.99 6.19
CA LYS A 135 -3.83 12.06 5.76
C LYS A 135 -2.62 12.13 6.69
N PRO A 136 -1.43 12.52 6.20
CA PRO A 136 -0.25 12.74 7.04
C PRO A 136 -0.54 13.59 8.27
N ASP A 137 0.18 13.33 9.36
CA ASP A 137 0.07 14.10 10.61
C ASP A 137 0.36 15.60 10.38
N GLY A 138 -0.18 16.47 11.23
CA GLY A 138 0.02 17.92 11.19
C GLY A 138 1.49 18.31 11.20
N ASN A 139 2.31 17.68 12.04
CA ASN A 139 3.75 17.92 12.09
C ASN A 139 4.43 17.56 10.77
N VAL A 140 4.04 16.44 10.15
CA VAL A 140 4.55 16.01 8.84
C VAL A 140 4.15 17.01 7.76
N LEU A 141 2.91 17.51 7.78
CA LEU A 141 2.44 18.53 6.85
C LEU A 141 3.15 19.88 7.03
N GLU A 142 3.48 20.25 8.28
CA GLU A 142 4.20 21.47 8.61
C GLU A 142 5.63 21.43 8.07
N VAL A 143 6.38 20.37 8.39
CA VAL A 143 7.74 20.18 7.86
C VAL A 143 7.73 20.06 6.32
N ALA A 144 6.75 19.37 5.73
CA ALA A 144 6.60 19.33 4.27
C ALA A 144 6.47 20.73 3.67
N LYS A 145 5.65 21.58 4.29
CA LYS A 145 5.41 22.95 3.85
C LYS A 145 6.68 23.79 3.95
N ASP A 146 7.44 23.64 5.03
CA ASP A 146 8.71 24.35 5.25
C ASP A 146 9.75 23.98 4.18
N LEU A 147 9.74 22.71 3.72
CA LEU A 147 10.57 22.22 2.62
C LEU A 147 9.99 22.52 1.22
N GLY A 148 8.84 23.18 1.14
CA GLY A 148 8.16 23.51 -0.11
C GLY A 148 7.66 22.27 -0.86
N LEU A 149 7.22 21.25 -0.14
CA LEU A 149 6.62 20.01 -0.65
C LEU A 149 5.10 20.08 -0.49
N ASP A 150 4.37 19.72 -1.55
CA ASP A 150 2.90 19.64 -1.49
C ASP A 150 2.45 18.18 -1.32
N ILE A 151 2.02 17.85 -0.10
CA ILE A 151 1.52 16.52 0.28
C ILE A 151 0.11 16.58 0.89
N LYS A 152 -0.59 17.71 0.77
CA LYS A 152 -1.86 17.97 1.47
C LYS A 152 -3.02 17.06 1.01
N ASP A 153 -2.96 16.67 -0.26
CA ASP A 153 -3.94 15.79 -0.91
C ASP A 153 -3.49 14.32 -0.89
N HIS A 154 -2.39 14.02 -0.21
CA HIS A 154 -1.97 12.63 0.02
C HIS A 154 -3.01 11.88 0.84
N SER A 155 -3.20 10.62 0.48
CA SER A 155 -4.03 9.66 1.19
C SER A 155 -3.24 8.36 1.27
N ALA A 156 -3.03 7.84 2.47
CA ALA A 156 -2.24 6.64 2.65
C ALA A 156 -2.89 5.44 1.95
N THR A 157 -2.07 4.65 1.25
CA THR A 157 -2.51 3.45 0.53
C THR A 157 -1.59 2.27 0.84
N VAL A 158 -2.09 1.05 0.63
CA VAL A 158 -1.40 -0.18 1.07
C VAL A 158 -0.75 -0.90 -0.10
N PHE A 159 0.46 -1.39 0.15
CA PHE A 159 1.20 -2.28 -0.72
C PHE A 159 0.49 -3.62 -0.88
N LYS A 160 0.29 -4.03 -2.12
CA LYS A 160 -0.30 -5.33 -2.48
C LYS A 160 0.70 -6.07 -3.35
N CYS A 161 1.47 -6.97 -2.72
CA CYS A 161 2.56 -7.70 -3.37
C CYS A 161 2.15 -8.31 -4.73
N GLU A 162 1.01 -8.99 -4.77
CA GLU A 162 0.45 -9.66 -5.96
C GLU A 162 0.32 -8.76 -7.20
N ARG A 163 0.11 -7.45 -6.99
CA ARG A 163 -0.11 -6.48 -8.06
C ARG A 163 1.09 -5.57 -8.22
N ASP A 164 1.56 -4.98 -7.12
CA ASP A 164 2.54 -3.90 -7.14
C ASP A 164 3.92 -4.40 -7.58
N VAL A 165 4.31 -5.62 -7.24
CA VAL A 165 5.60 -6.18 -7.63
C VAL A 165 5.70 -6.37 -9.16
N VAL A 166 4.57 -6.62 -9.81
CA VAL A 166 4.48 -6.74 -11.27
C VAL A 166 4.44 -5.36 -11.92
N LEU A 167 3.71 -4.41 -11.32
CA LEU A 167 3.51 -3.07 -11.88
C LEU A 167 4.75 -2.19 -11.78
N TYR A 168 5.47 -2.22 -10.66
CA TYR A 168 6.60 -1.33 -10.41
C TYR A 168 7.93 -1.96 -10.84
N ASP A 169 8.82 -1.15 -11.36
CA ASP A 169 10.15 -1.57 -11.82
C ASP A 169 11.16 -1.54 -10.66
N LEU A 170 10.96 -0.63 -9.69
CA LEU A 170 11.81 -0.47 -8.51
C LEU A 170 10.95 -0.28 -7.25
N LEU A 171 11.25 -1.05 -6.20
CA LEU A 171 10.58 -0.98 -4.89
C LEU A 171 11.59 -0.51 -3.84
N LEU A 172 11.40 0.70 -3.34
CA LEU A 172 12.31 1.38 -2.44
C LEU A 172 11.74 1.43 -1.03
N VAL A 173 12.39 0.75 -0.11
CA VAL A 173 12.01 0.68 1.31
C VAL A 173 12.88 1.61 2.16
N MET A 174 12.36 2.07 3.29
CA MET A 174 13.08 3.04 4.15
C MET A 174 14.11 2.38 5.08
N ASP A 175 13.81 1.20 5.59
CA ASP A 175 14.63 0.49 6.58
C ASP A 175 14.63 -1.02 6.33
N LYS A 176 15.55 -1.72 7.00
CA LYS A 176 15.68 -3.18 6.95
C LYS A 176 14.44 -3.96 7.41
N PHE A 177 13.61 -3.41 8.30
CA PHE A 177 12.44 -4.11 8.83
C PHE A 177 11.34 -4.16 7.77
N THR A 178 11.04 -3.01 7.18
CA THR A 178 10.16 -2.84 6.03
C THR A 178 10.69 -3.68 4.87
N ALA A 179 12.01 -3.71 4.66
CA ALA A 179 12.63 -4.52 3.63
C ALA A 179 12.41 -6.03 3.85
N SER A 180 12.59 -6.51 5.08
CA SER A 180 12.36 -7.90 5.46
C SER A 180 10.90 -8.31 5.23
N ASP A 181 9.94 -7.46 5.60
CA ASP A 181 8.52 -7.71 5.39
C ASP A 181 8.17 -7.79 3.90
N VAL A 182 8.64 -6.83 3.09
CA VAL A 182 8.38 -6.81 1.64
C VAL A 182 9.06 -8.00 0.95
N LEU A 183 10.30 -8.32 1.29
CA LEU A 183 11.02 -9.47 0.72
C LEU A 183 10.34 -10.79 1.08
N LYS A 184 9.79 -10.92 2.28
CA LYS A 184 9.01 -12.10 2.67
C LYS A 184 7.79 -12.27 1.77
N ASP A 185 7.03 -11.21 1.52
CA ASP A 185 5.86 -11.28 0.64
C ASP A 185 6.25 -11.59 -0.82
N VAL A 186 7.33 -10.95 -1.30
CA VAL A 186 7.86 -11.17 -2.65
C VAL A 186 8.36 -12.61 -2.84
N THR A 187 9.10 -13.16 -1.88
CA THR A 187 9.61 -14.55 -1.95
C THR A 187 8.50 -15.58 -1.90
N ILE A 188 7.44 -15.34 -1.13
CA ILE A 188 6.23 -16.16 -1.15
C ILE A 188 5.59 -16.11 -2.54
N TYR A 189 5.46 -14.92 -3.13
CA TYR A 189 4.90 -14.75 -4.47
C TYR A 189 5.74 -15.47 -5.55
N GLU A 190 7.07 -15.35 -5.51
CA GLU A 190 7.98 -16.08 -6.42
C GLU A 190 7.94 -17.61 -6.24
N THR A 191 7.58 -18.09 -5.05
CA THR A 191 7.43 -19.54 -4.82
C THR A 191 6.21 -20.08 -5.57
N ILE A 192 5.18 -19.24 -5.74
CA ILE A 192 3.96 -19.55 -6.49
C ILE A 192 4.23 -19.38 -8.00
N ASP A 193 4.85 -18.27 -8.42
CA ASP A 193 5.25 -18.02 -9.81
C ASP A 193 6.75 -18.31 -10.03
N LYS A 194 7.06 -19.56 -10.39
CA LYS A 194 8.44 -20.04 -10.54
C LYS A 194 9.22 -19.40 -11.71
N ASN A 195 8.54 -18.72 -12.63
CA ASN A 195 9.15 -18.23 -13.87
C ASN A 195 9.72 -16.81 -13.72
N THR A 196 9.39 -16.11 -12.64
CA THR A 196 9.76 -14.70 -12.47
C THR A 196 10.54 -14.50 -11.17
N LYS A 197 11.49 -13.55 -11.21
CA LYS A 197 12.28 -13.11 -10.07
C LYS A 197 12.11 -11.62 -9.92
N TYR A 198 11.68 -11.20 -8.73
CA TYR A 198 11.37 -9.84 -8.35
C TYR A 198 12.15 -9.37 -7.13
N CYS A 199 12.81 -10.25 -6.37
CA CYS A 199 13.59 -9.87 -5.18
C CYS A 199 14.62 -8.77 -5.46
N TRP A 200 15.21 -8.74 -6.68
CA TRP A 200 16.18 -7.72 -7.08
C TRP A 200 15.60 -6.30 -7.18
N LYS A 201 14.27 -6.18 -7.34
CA LYS A 201 13.58 -4.88 -7.39
C LYS A 201 13.53 -4.20 -6.02
N VAL A 202 13.68 -4.95 -4.93
CA VAL A 202 13.57 -4.44 -3.56
C VAL A 202 14.93 -3.94 -3.08
N ARG A 203 15.01 -2.66 -2.74
CA ARG A 203 16.24 -1.98 -2.30
C ARG A 203 15.93 -0.95 -1.23
N ARG A 204 16.88 -0.66 -0.33
CA ARG A 204 16.71 0.44 0.62
C ARG A 204 17.02 1.77 -0.06
N LEU A 205 16.24 2.79 0.24
CA LEU A 205 16.46 4.14 -0.29
C LEU A 205 17.82 4.70 0.15
N GLY A 206 18.26 4.37 1.37
CA GLY A 206 19.57 4.77 1.91
C GLY A 206 20.76 4.35 1.04
N GLU A 207 20.66 3.25 0.27
CA GLU A 207 21.73 2.77 -0.62
C GLU A 207 22.14 3.79 -1.70
N PHE A 208 21.25 4.74 -2.01
CA PHE A 208 21.49 5.79 -2.98
C PHE A 208 21.96 7.11 -2.36
N CYS A 209 22.20 7.17 -1.05
CA CYS A 209 22.71 8.38 -0.40
C CYS A 209 24.14 8.69 -0.88
N LEU A 210 24.37 9.91 -1.38
CA LEU A 210 25.68 10.34 -1.91
C LEU A 210 26.66 10.77 -0.81
N ASP A 211 26.16 11.52 0.17
CA ASP A 211 27.01 12.23 1.13
C ASP A 211 27.33 11.40 2.37
N ARG A 212 26.42 10.50 2.76
CA ARG A 212 26.53 9.70 3.99
C ARG A 212 26.28 8.23 3.68
N LYS A 213 27.00 7.34 4.35
CA LYS A 213 26.69 5.91 4.37
C LYS A 213 25.52 5.66 5.32
N ILE A 214 24.32 6.05 4.90
CA ILE A 214 23.07 5.77 5.59
C ILE A 214 22.44 4.57 4.91
N GLU A 215 22.23 3.50 5.65
CA GLU A 215 21.58 2.30 5.13
C GLU A 215 20.09 2.28 5.42
N ASP A 216 19.71 2.60 6.66
CA ASP A 216 18.34 2.68 7.14
C ASP A 216 17.99 4.14 7.42
N ILE A 217 16.79 4.57 6.97
CA ILE A 217 16.21 5.86 7.30
C ILE A 217 15.27 5.66 8.48
N ASP A 218 15.68 6.18 9.64
CA ASP A 218 14.97 6.05 10.91
C ASP A 218 13.52 6.54 10.81
N ASP A 219 12.61 5.90 11.55
CA ASP A 219 11.23 6.35 11.65
C ASP A 219 11.09 7.50 12.66
N PRO A 220 10.78 8.74 12.22
CA PRO A 220 10.68 9.89 13.12
C PRO A 220 9.46 9.82 14.04
N LEU A 221 8.46 8.98 13.72
CA LEU A 221 7.24 8.84 14.50
C LEU A 221 7.33 7.70 15.54
N TYR A 222 8.45 6.98 15.58
CA TYR A 222 8.63 5.87 16.50
C TYR A 222 9.14 6.36 17.86
N GLY A 223 8.46 5.99 18.95
CA GLY A 223 8.85 6.36 20.32
C GLY A 223 8.06 7.51 20.94
N ASN A 224 7.17 8.16 20.17
CA ASN A 224 6.20 9.14 20.68
C ASN A 224 6.85 10.29 21.47
N THR A 225 7.95 10.85 20.96
CA THR A 225 8.72 11.94 21.57
C THR A 225 7.93 13.24 21.62
N GLY A 226 7.07 13.51 20.62
CA GLY A 226 6.17 14.67 20.58
C GLY A 226 6.90 16.02 20.62
N GLY A 227 6.17 17.08 20.25
CA GLY A 227 6.67 18.45 20.38
C GLY A 227 7.89 18.75 19.49
N GLU A 228 8.85 19.51 20.03
CA GLU A 228 9.99 20.04 19.27
C GLU A 228 10.98 18.94 18.82
N GLU A 229 11.16 17.90 19.62
CA GLU A 229 12.09 16.80 19.30
C GLU A 229 11.63 16.04 18.05
N GLU A 230 10.33 15.78 17.93
CA GLU A 230 9.72 15.15 16.76
C GLU A 230 9.91 16.01 15.50
N MET A 231 9.75 17.33 15.62
CA MET A 231 9.95 18.24 14.48
C MET A 231 11.41 18.24 14.00
N VAL A 232 12.38 18.16 14.90
CA VAL A 232 13.80 18.05 14.55
C VAL A 232 14.11 16.72 13.86
N GLU A 233 13.57 15.61 14.37
CA GLU A 233 13.67 14.28 13.76
C GLU A 233 13.06 14.26 12.35
N LEU A 234 11.87 14.85 12.17
CA LEU A 234 11.19 14.95 10.88
C LEU A 234 12.03 15.72 9.86
N HIS A 235 12.63 16.84 10.25
CA HIS A 235 13.53 17.60 9.38
C HIS A 235 14.78 16.80 9.01
N ARG A 236 15.41 16.14 9.99
CA ARG A 236 16.58 15.27 9.76
C ARG A 236 16.26 14.19 8.74
N VAL A 237 15.16 13.46 8.95
CA VAL A 237 14.72 12.37 8.07
C VAL A 237 14.39 12.88 6.67
N ALA A 238 13.74 14.05 6.55
CA ALA A 238 13.45 14.64 5.25
C ALA A 238 14.72 15.01 4.47
N LEU A 239 15.79 15.47 5.14
CA LEU A 239 17.08 15.72 4.53
C LEU A 239 17.76 14.42 4.09
N ASP A 240 17.75 13.39 4.94
CA ASP A 240 18.30 12.06 4.60
C ASP A 240 17.61 11.49 3.34
N ILE A 241 16.27 11.61 3.29
CA ILE A 241 15.48 11.23 2.11
C ILE A 241 15.85 12.07 0.89
N TYR A 242 16.04 13.38 1.05
CA TYR A 242 16.44 14.26 -0.04
C TYR A 242 17.77 13.85 -0.66
N ASP A 243 18.79 13.61 0.17
CA ASP A 243 20.11 13.18 -0.28
C ASP A 243 20.03 11.85 -1.04
N SER A 244 19.30 10.88 -0.49
CA SER A 244 19.07 9.58 -1.13
C SER A 244 18.27 9.67 -2.43
N CYS A 245 17.22 10.49 -2.48
CA CYS A 245 16.44 10.70 -3.70
C CYS A 245 17.28 11.39 -4.78
N ASN A 246 18.13 12.35 -4.41
CA ASN A 246 19.03 13.00 -5.36
C ASN A 246 20.04 12.03 -5.97
N GLY A 247 20.65 11.16 -5.14
CA GLY A 247 21.52 10.11 -5.64
C GLY A 247 20.80 9.08 -6.51
N LEU A 248 19.56 8.71 -6.16
CA LEU A 248 18.73 7.84 -6.99
C LEU A 248 18.42 8.47 -8.35
N VAL A 249 18.02 9.74 -8.39
CA VAL A 249 17.75 10.44 -9.66
C VAL A 249 19.03 10.52 -10.49
N SER A 250 20.18 10.80 -9.88
CA SER A 250 21.48 10.78 -10.57
C SER A 250 21.79 9.40 -11.17
N PHE A 251 21.61 8.33 -10.38
CA PHE A 251 21.76 6.96 -10.85
C PHE A 251 20.85 6.64 -12.05
N LEU A 252 19.57 7.01 -11.97
CA LEU A 252 18.63 6.79 -13.08
C LEU A 252 18.97 7.65 -14.30
N SER A 253 19.43 8.88 -14.09
CA SER A 253 19.89 9.77 -15.17
C SER A 253 21.10 9.17 -15.88
N ASP A 254 22.06 8.62 -15.14
CA ASP A 254 23.22 7.94 -15.69
C ASP A 254 22.85 6.68 -16.49
N ILE A 255 21.72 6.04 -16.18
CA ILE A 255 21.19 4.95 -17.00
C ILE A 255 20.66 5.50 -18.31
N LEU A 256 19.85 6.55 -18.24
CA LEU A 256 19.23 7.16 -19.41
C LEU A 256 20.27 7.73 -20.39
N THR A 257 21.35 8.35 -19.89
CA THR A 257 22.41 8.91 -20.75
C THR A 257 23.29 7.86 -21.42
N ASN A 258 23.41 6.68 -20.82
CA ASN A 258 24.23 5.58 -21.34
C ASN A 258 23.41 4.52 -22.09
N LEU A 259 22.12 4.77 -22.33
CA LEU A 259 21.24 3.84 -23.03
C LEU A 259 21.55 3.89 -24.54
N GLU A 260 21.87 2.75 -25.13
CA GLU A 260 22.01 2.64 -26.58
C GLU A 260 20.63 2.56 -27.27
N ASP A 261 20.52 3.02 -28.52
CA ASP A 261 19.25 3.20 -29.28
C ASP A 261 18.36 1.93 -29.39
N LYS A 262 18.86 0.74 -29.04
CA LYS A 262 18.14 -0.54 -29.13
C LYS A 262 17.97 -1.25 -27.78
N GLU A 263 18.48 -0.69 -26.70
CA GLU A 263 18.42 -1.31 -25.39
C GLU A 263 17.10 -0.99 -24.67
N ASN A 264 16.55 -2.00 -24.00
CA ASN A 264 15.37 -1.83 -23.18
C ASN A 264 15.79 -1.24 -21.82
N LEU A 265 15.34 -0.03 -21.52
CA LEU A 265 15.63 0.70 -20.28
C LEU A 265 15.40 -0.15 -19.02
N LYS A 266 14.33 -0.97 -19.01
CA LYS A 266 13.98 -1.82 -17.87
C LYS A 266 14.96 -2.99 -17.68
N GLU A 267 15.48 -3.53 -18.77
CA GLU A 267 16.47 -4.62 -18.73
C GLU A 267 17.83 -4.09 -18.26
N VAL A 268 18.24 -2.92 -18.75
CA VAL A 268 19.47 -2.25 -18.29
C VAL A 268 19.38 -1.90 -16.81
N LEU A 269 18.23 -1.39 -16.36
CA LEU A 269 17.96 -1.17 -14.94
C LEU A 269 18.10 -2.48 -14.16
N ALA A 270 17.43 -3.56 -14.59
CA ALA A 270 17.51 -4.86 -13.91
C ALA A 270 18.94 -5.38 -13.81
N HIS A 271 19.73 -5.24 -14.88
CA HIS A 271 21.14 -5.65 -14.91
C HIS A 271 21.99 -4.83 -13.93
N LYS A 272 21.88 -3.49 -13.95
CA LYS A 272 22.63 -2.63 -13.01
C LYS A 272 22.21 -2.87 -11.56
N MET A 273 20.91 -3.03 -11.30
CA MET A 273 20.43 -3.35 -9.95
C MET A 273 20.93 -4.72 -9.48
N GLY A 274 21.05 -5.69 -10.39
CA GLY A 274 21.60 -7.01 -10.11
C GLY A 274 23.11 -7.03 -9.89
N SER A 275 23.86 -6.10 -10.49
CA SER A 275 25.30 -5.97 -10.31
C SER A 275 25.70 -5.18 -9.06
N MET A 276 24.81 -4.35 -8.53
CA MET A 276 24.99 -3.75 -7.20
C MET A 276 25.15 -4.85 -6.17
N THR A 277 26.20 -4.76 -5.34
CA THR A 277 26.45 -5.72 -4.26
C THR A 277 25.20 -5.82 -3.38
N PRO A 278 24.54 -6.99 -3.31
CA PRO A 278 23.44 -7.16 -2.37
C PRO A 278 24.00 -6.93 -0.98
N THR A 279 23.56 -5.87 -0.32
CA THR A 279 23.91 -5.60 1.07
C THR A 279 23.51 -6.81 1.93
N GLU A 280 24.27 -7.06 2.99
CA GLU A 280 24.19 -8.31 3.77
C GLU A 280 22.78 -8.67 4.27
N TRP A 281 21.90 -7.68 4.45
CA TRP A 281 20.50 -7.86 4.87
C TRP A 281 19.57 -8.48 3.82
N VAL A 282 19.93 -8.43 2.52
CA VAL A 282 19.16 -9.10 1.46
C VAL A 282 19.34 -10.62 1.54
N ARG A 283 20.40 -11.10 2.20
CA ARG A 283 20.53 -12.52 2.52
C ARG A 283 19.54 -12.80 3.65
N PRO A 284 18.51 -13.65 3.41
CA PRO A 284 17.70 -14.12 4.52
C PRO A 284 18.65 -14.74 5.56
N PRO A 285 18.38 -14.61 6.87
CA PRO A 285 19.29 -15.04 7.92
C PRO A 285 19.65 -16.55 7.85
N MET A 286 18.88 -17.35 7.09
CA MET A 286 19.22 -18.75 6.81
C MET A 286 20.33 -18.94 5.75
N LEU A 287 20.70 -17.90 5.01
CA LEU A 287 21.72 -17.89 3.93
C LEU A 287 22.93 -17.00 4.24
N SER A 288 22.92 -16.26 5.37
CA SER A 288 24.14 -15.66 5.91
C SER A 288 24.95 -16.75 6.61
N LYS A 289 26.08 -17.13 6.03
CA LYS A 289 27.04 -18.07 6.64
C LYS A 289 27.66 -17.51 7.91
#